data_AF-A0A2N5STI6-F1
#
_entry.id   AF-A0A2N5STI6-F1
#
_cell.length_a   1.000
_cell.length_b   1.000
_cell.length_c   1.000
_cell.angle_alpha   90.00
_cell.angle_beta   90.00
_cell.angle_gamma   90.00
#
_symmetry.space_group_name_H-M   'P 1'
#
loop_
_entity.id
_entity.type
_entity.pdbx_description
1 polymer ?
#
loop_
_entity_poly.entity_id
_entity_poly.type
_entity_poly.pdbx_seq_one_letter_code
_entity_poly.pdbx_strand_id
1 'polypeptide(L)'
;MIPPLPSNQQAHPEKPLEEVRGNQTHLKARLAYLRLQTIGQYFGKGPGESGRQWKNIDQHLHLLHDKGRNYRTAFFRLVLRFDHETFGHEFFGNMEVSRLVLPSDEAVVAEMAASEEGTYNEEDPIAHEED
;
A
#
# COMPACT_ATOMS: atom_id res chain seq x y z
N MET A 1 -18.40 15.78 -47.41
CA MET A 1 -17.08 15.13 -47.22
C MET A 1 -16.64 15.39 -45.80
N ILE A 2 -16.44 14.34 -45.00
CA ILE A 2 -15.94 14.44 -43.62
C ILE A 2 -14.44 14.13 -43.67
N PRO A 3 -13.55 14.93 -43.06
CA PRO A 3 -12.13 14.62 -43.06
C PRO A 3 -11.88 13.38 -42.19
N PRO A 4 -10.92 12.50 -42.53
CA PRO A 4 -10.58 11.38 -41.66
C PRO A 4 -9.97 11.90 -40.36
N LEU A 5 -10.38 11.31 -39.25
CA LEU A 5 -9.75 11.52 -37.94
C LEU A 5 -8.26 11.11 -38.03
N PRO A 6 -7.34 11.85 -37.39
CA PRO A 6 -5.95 11.43 -37.32
C PRO A 6 -5.87 10.10 -36.55
N SER A 7 -5.45 9.05 -37.25
CA SER A 7 -5.09 7.78 -36.65
C SER A 7 -3.82 8.00 -35.83
N ASN A 8 -4.00 8.29 -34.54
CA ASN A 8 -2.90 8.28 -33.59
C ASN A 8 -3.16 7.21 -32.53
N GLN A 9 -3.26 5.96 -32.99
CA GLN A 9 -2.82 4.81 -32.20
C GLN A 9 -1.28 4.82 -32.21
N GLN A 10 -0.70 5.75 -31.46
CA GLN A 10 0.60 5.47 -30.87
C GLN A 10 0.34 4.34 -29.88
N ALA A 11 0.62 3.11 -30.33
CA ALA A 11 0.75 1.96 -29.46
C ALA A 11 1.78 2.32 -28.39
N HIS A 12 1.31 2.75 -27.23
CA HIS A 12 2.12 2.71 -26.03
C HIS A 12 2.58 1.26 -25.89
N PRO A 13 3.89 0.99 -25.69
CA PRO A 13 4.33 -0.37 -25.43
C PRO A 13 3.49 -0.87 -24.25
N GLU A 14 2.72 -1.93 -24.47
CA GLU A 14 1.89 -2.54 -23.43
C GLU A 14 2.82 -2.86 -22.28
N LYS A 15 2.64 -2.15 -21.16
CA LYS A 15 3.45 -2.37 -19.96
C LYS A 15 3.31 -3.85 -19.57
N PRO A 16 4.40 -4.52 -19.17
CA PRO A 16 4.33 -5.88 -18.69
C PRO A 16 3.22 -6.04 -17.64
N LEU A 17 2.43 -7.11 -17.71
CA LEU A 17 1.28 -7.34 -16.83
C LEU A 17 1.64 -7.26 -15.34
N GLU A 18 2.88 -7.64 -14.98
CA GLU A 18 3.42 -7.52 -13.63
C GLU A 18 3.57 -6.07 -13.18
N GLU A 19 4.03 -5.17 -14.06
CA GLU A 19 4.15 -3.74 -13.78
C GLU A 19 2.76 -3.13 -13.56
N VAL A 20 1.79 -3.52 -14.39
CA VAL A 20 0.39 -3.07 -14.25
C VAL A 20 -0.19 -3.52 -12.90
N ARG A 21 -0.01 -4.79 -12.53
CA ARG A 21 -0.47 -5.32 -11.25
C ARG A 21 0.23 -4.66 -10.06
N GLY A 22 1.55 -4.47 -10.13
CA GLY A 22 2.33 -3.78 -9.11
C GLY A 22 1.86 -2.33 -8.90
N ASN A 23 1.59 -1.61 -10.00
CA ASN A 23 1.05 -0.24 -9.95
C ASN A 23 -0.35 -0.19 -9.33
N GLN A 24 -1.22 -1.15 -9.66
CA GLN A 24 -2.56 -1.24 -9.05
C GLN A 24 -2.48 -1.54 -7.56
N THR A 25 -1.62 -2.46 -7.14
CA THR A 25 -1.41 -2.77 -5.71
C THR A 25 -0.88 -1.56 -4.95
N HIS A 26 0.07 -0.81 -5.52
CA HIS A 26 0.58 0.41 -4.90
C HIS A 26 -0.50 1.49 -4.76
N LEU A 27 -1.33 1.69 -5.80
CA LEU A 27 -2.45 2.63 -5.75
C LEU A 27 -3.45 2.26 -4.65
N LYS A 28 -3.83 0.98 -4.57
CA LYS A 28 -4.74 0.49 -3.52
C LYS A 28 -4.16 0.74 -2.12
N ALA A 29 -2.88 0.46 -1.91
CA ALA A 29 -2.23 0.71 -0.62
C ALA A 29 -2.20 2.21 -0.27
N ARG A 30 -2.02 3.09 -1.27
CA ARG A 30 -2.09 4.55 -1.07
C ARG A 30 -3.51 5.01 -0.71
N LEU A 31 -4.54 4.44 -1.33
CA LEU A 31 -5.93 4.74 -1.00
C LEU A 31 -6.30 4.28 0.42
N ALA A 32 -5.90 3.05 0.79
CA ALA A 32 -6.04 2.52 2.15
C ALA A 32 -5.37 3.45 3.18
N TYR A 33 -4.13 3.87 2.91
CA TYR A 33 -3.40 4.82 3.74
C TYR A 33 -4.14 6.15 3.92
N LEU A 34 -4.61 6.75 2.82
CA LEU A 34 -5.36 8.00 2.85
C LEU A 34 -6.67 7.87 3.63
N ARG A 35 -7.35 6.72 3.51
CA ARG A 35 -8.56 6.43 4.25
C ARG A 35 -8.31 6.46 5.76
N LEU A 36 -7.29 5.75 6.23
CA LEU A 36 -6.92 5.72 7.66
C LEU A 36 -6.60 7.12 8.18
N GLN A 37 -5.80 7.89 7.45
CA GLN A 37 -5.46 9.27 7.81
C GLN A 37 -6.69 10.18 7.89
N THR A 38 -7.61 10.03 6.94
CA THR A 38 -8.84 10.83 6.88
C THR A 38 -9.77 10.50 8.04
N ILE A 39 -9.95 9.22 8.35
CA ILE A 39 -10.78 8.80 9.48
C ILE A 39 -10.16 9.25 10.81
N GLY A 40 -8.85 9.05 11.01
CA GLY A 40 -8.17 9.49 12.22
C GLY A 40 -8.28 11.00 12.45
N GLN A 41 -8.17 11.80 11.39
CA GLN A 41 -8.33 13.25 11.46
C GLN A 41 -9.79 13.65 11.76
N TYR A 42 -10.79 12.96 11.18
CA TYR A 42 -12.21 13.22 11.41
C TYR A 42 -12.58 13.12 12.89
N PHE A 43 -12.03 12.12 13.61
CA PHE A 43 -12.30 11.95 15.03
C PHE A 43 -11.37 12.77 15.95
N GLY A 44 -10.21 13.20 15.45
CA GLY A 44 -9.17 13.81 16.30
C GLY A 44 -9.26 15.32 16.48
N LYS A 45 -9.91 16.09 15.60
CA LYS A 45 -9.75 17.57 15.54
C LYS A 45 -11.02 18.34 15.19
N GLY A 46 -11.20 19.49 15.85
CA GLY A 46 -12.27 20.45 15.59
C GLY A 46 -12.16 21.19 14.25
N PRO A 47 -13.20 21.91 13.82
CA PRO A 47 -13.26 22.60 12.53
C PRO A 47 -12.15 23.66 12.41
N GLY A 48 -11.29 23.55 11.39
CA GLY A 48 -10.22 24.52 11.08
C GLY A 48 -8.85 23.91 10.73
N GLU A 49 -8.64 22.61 10.97
CA GLU A 49 -7.33 21.96 10.76
C GLU A 49 -7.17 21.19 9.43
N SER A 50 -8.11 21.31 8.48
CA SER A 50 -8.09 20.53 7.23
C SER A 50 -6.79 20.69 6.41
N GLY A 51 -6.20 21.89 6.39
CA GLY A 51 -4.91 22.12 5.71
C GLY A 51 -3.73 21.41 6.38
N ARG A 52 -3.80 21.16 7.69
CA ARG A 52 -2.74 20.48 8.45
C ARG A 52 -2.73 18.96 8.18
N GLN A 53 -3.85 18.40 7.74
CA GLN A 53 -3.94 16.99 7.37
C GLN A 53 -2.99 16.67 6.21
N TRP A 54 -3.07 17.44 5.11
CA TRP A 54 -2.21 17.24 3.95
C TRP A 54 -0.73 17.44 4.29
N LYS A 55 -0.41 18.47 5.08
CA LYS A 55 0.96 18.68 5.58
C LYS A 55 1.49 17.45 6.35
N ASN A 56 0.69 16.88 7.25
CA ASN A 56 1.10 15.70 8.02
C ASN A 56 1.27 14.47 7.13
N ILE A 57 0.37 14.29 6.16
CA ILE A 57 0.45 13.21 5.18
C ILE A 57 1.74 13.33 4.37
N ASP A 58 2.01 14.51 3.80
CA ASP A 58 3.21 14.75 2.98
C ASP A 58 4.49 14.52 3.79
N GLN A 59 4.55 15.03 5.02
CA GLN A 59 5.67 14.79 5.93
C GLN A 59 5.90 13.31 6.21
N HIS A 60 4.82 12.55 6.43
CA HIS A 60 4.94 11.12 6.66
C HIS A 60 5.38 10.37 5.40
N LEU A 61 4.93 10.78 4.22
CA LEU A 61 5.37 10.21 2.95
C LEU A 61 6.86 10.48 2.68
N HIS A 62 7.36 11.65 3.06
CA HIS A 62 8.80 11.93 3.04
C HIS A 62 9.57 11.03 4.01
N LEU A 63 9.09 10.85 5.24
CA LEU A 63 9.73 9.93 6.20
C LEU A 63 9.77 8.49 5.67
N LEU A 64 8.69 8.00 5.06
CA LEU A 64 8.65 6.68 4.43
C LEU A 64 9.56 6.59 3.21
N HIS A 65 9.85 7.72 2.55
CA HIS A 65 10.85 7.77 1.49
C HIS A 65 12.25 7.55 2.07
N ASP A 66 12.59 8.30 3.11
CA ASP A 66 13.91 8.30 3.78
C ASP A 66 14.23 6.96 4.46
N LYS A 67 13.22 6.27 4.99
CA LYS A 67 13.36 4.91 5.56
C LYS A 67 13.68 3.82 4.52
N GLY A 68 13.67 4.14 3.22
CA GLY A 68 14.08 3.23 2.16
C GLY A 68 12.96 2.33 1.61
N ARG A 69 13.30 1.59 0.55
CA ARG A 69 12.32 0.82 -0.24
C ARG A 69 11.68 -0.32 0.56
N ASN A 70 12.48 -1.13 1.25
CA ASN A 70 11.99 -2.33 1.96
C ASN A 70 11.01 -1.94 3.07
N TYR A 71 11.37 -0.93 3.88
CA TYR A 71 10.50 -0.38 4.90
C TYR A 71 9.18 0.12 4.32
N ARG A 72 9.25 0.94 3.27
CA ARG A 72 8.07 1.50 2.63
C ARG A 72 7.16 0.41 2.05
N THR A 73 7.73 -0.64 1.46
CA THR A 73 6.98 -1.77 0.93
C THR A 73 6.28 -2.54 2.06
N ALA A 74 6.98 -2.88 3.12
CA ALA A 74 6.42 -3.56 4.29
C ALA A 74 5.30 -2.72 4.93
N PHE A 75 5.52 -1.42 5.13
CA PHE A 75 4.51 -0.49 5.62
C PHE A 75 3.24 -0.52 4.77
N PHE A 76 3.35 -0.37 3.44
CA PHE A 76 2.18 -0.36 2.57
C PHE A 76 1.47 -1.72 2.47
N ARG A 77 2.19 -2.84 2.63
CA ARG A 77 1.59 -4.17 2.77
C ARG A 77 0.73 -4.27 4.02
N LEU A 78 1.25 -3.84 5.16
CA LEU A 78 0.52 -3.80 6.43
C LEU A 78 -0.74 -2.94 6.34
N VAL A 79 -0.62 -1.73 5.77
CA VAL A 79 -1.76 -0.83 5.58
C VAL A 79 -2.83 -1.46 4.68
N LEU A 80 -2.43 -2.06 3.56
CA LEU A 80 -3.38 -2.68 2.64
C LEU A 80 -4.08 -3.90 3.27
N ARG A 81 -3.33 -4.72 4.01
CA ARG A 81 -3.87 -5.87 4.76
C ARG A 81 -4.89 -5.40 5.80
N PHE A 82 -4.53 -4.40 6.60
CA PHE A 82 -5.43 -3.82 7.60
C PHE A 82 -6.71 -3.25 6.98
N ASP A 83 -6.61 -2.53 5.86
CA ASP A 83 -7.79 -1.97 5.19
C ASP A 83 -8.74 -3.06 4.69
N HIS A 84 -8.20 -4.15 4.12
CA HIS A 84 -8.99 -5.30 3.69
C HIS A 84 -9.67 -6.04 4.85
N GLU A 85 -8.99 -6.19 5.99
CA GLU A 85 -9.53 -6.90 7.15
C GLU A 85 -10.58 -6.06 7.91
N THR A 86 -10.40 -4.74 7.91
CA THR A 86 -11.21 -3.84 8.73
C THR A 86 -12.45 -3.33 8.00
N PHE A 87 -12.34 -3.07 6.70
CA PHE A 87 -13.40 -2.37 5.98
C PHE A 87 -14.10 -3.24 4.93
N GLY A 88 -15.33 -2.87 4.59
CA GLY A 88 -16.18 -3.59 3.64
C GLY A 88 -17.35 -4.33 4.29
N HIS A 89 -17.33 -4.46 5.62
CA HIS A 89 -18.37 -5.14 6.39
C HIS A 89 -19.21 -4.19 7.25
N GLU A 90 -18.62 -3.11 7.76
CA GLU A 90 -19.31 -2.11 8.59
C GLU A 90 -18.95 -0.67 8.19
N PHE A 91 -19.82 0.29 8.56
CA PHE A 91 -19.56 1.71 8.39
C PHE A 91 -18.52 2.19 9.41
N PHE A 92 -17.59 3.05 8.97
CA PHE A 92 -16.52 3.57 9.83
C PHE A 92 -17.03 4.33 11.06
N GLY A 93 -18.23 4.90 11.02
CA GLY A 93 -18.85 5.59 12.15
C GLY A 93 -19.22 4.68 13.33
N ASN A 94 -19.29 3.36 13.10
CA ASN A 94 -19.60 2.36 14.12
C ASN A 94 -18.35 1.66 14.68
N MET A 95 -17.17 1.98 14.14
CA MET A 95 -15.91 1.31 14.49
C MET A 95 -15.26 1.96 15.73
N GLU A 96 -14.51 1.15 16.48
CA GLU A 96 -13.66 1.64 17.57
C GLU A 96 -12.44 2.37 16.98
N VAL A 97 -12.48 3.70 16.97
CA VAL A 97 -11.49 4.57 16.32
C VAL A 97 -10.06 4.36 16.84
N SER A 98 -9.92 3.98 18.10
CA SER A 98 -8.64 3.63 18.73
C SER A 98 -7.90 2.50 18.01
N ARG A 99 -8.61 1.66 17.25
CA ARG A 99 -8.04 0.57 16.44
C ARG A 99 -7.60 1.01 15.06
N LEU A 100 -8.06 2.16 14.57
CA LEU A 100 -7.78 2.66 13.23
C LEU A 100 -6.46 3.44 13.19
N VAL A 101 -5.38 2.74 13.56
CA VAL A 101 -4.02 3.30 13.66
C VAL A 101 -3.13 2.84 12.51
N LEU A 102 -2.11 3.63 12.21
CA LEU A 102 -1.07 3.21 11.28
C LEU A 102 -0.21 2.09 11.89
N PRO A 103 0.42 1.24 11.05
CA PRO A 103 1.42 0.30 11.51
C PRO A 103 2.54 0.98 12.31
N SER A 104 2.93 0.38 13.42
CA SER A 104 4.10 0.81 14.20
C SER A 104 5.40 0.44 13.49
N ASP A 105 6.49 1.13 13.85
CA ASP A 105 7.83 0.81 13.34
C ASP A 105 8.23 -0.65 13.62
N GLU A 106 7.89 -1.16 14.80
CA GLU A 106 8.12 -2.57 15.19
C GLU A 106 7.39 -3.54 14.27
N ALA A 107 6.11 -3.26 13.94
CA ALA A 107 5.34 -4.10 13.04
C ALA A 107 5.91 -4.07 11.61
N VAL A 108 6.39 -2.92 11.15
CA VAL A 108 7.03 -2.79 9.83
C VAL A 108 8.35 -3.59 9.78
N VAL A 109 9.16 -3.51 10.83
CA VAL A 109 10.42 -4.27 10.94
C VAL A 109 10.15 -5.78 10.95
N ALA A 110 9.14 -6.24 11.68
CA ALA A 110 8.74 -7.64 11.69
C ALA A 110 8.26 -8.13 10.31
N GLU A 111 7.46 -7.32 9.61
CA GLU A 111 7.00 -7.63 8.25
C GLU A 111 8.15 -7.65 7.22
N MET A 112 9.17 -6.80 7.40
CA MET A 112 10.39 -6.85 6.60
C MET A 112 11.12 -8.18 6.79
N ALA A 113 11.36 -8.60 8.05
CA ALA A 113 12.03 -9.87 8.35
C ALA A 113 11.26 -11.07 7.77
N ALA A 114 9.94 -11.11 7.95
CA ALA A 114 9.10 -12.18 7.39
C ALA A 114 9.12 -12.23 5.85
N SER A 115 9.26 -11.08 5.19
CA SER A 115 9.38 -11.00 3.73
C SER A 115 10.74 -11.47 3.20
N GLU A 116 11.79 -11.42 4.03
CA GLU A 116 13.14 -11.89 3.70
C GLU A 116 13.30 -13.40 3.98
N GLU A 117 12.59 -13.94 4.98
CA GLU A 117 12.58 -15.39 5.29
C GLU A 117 11.76 -16.22 4.28
N GLY A 118 10.71 -15.62 3.68
CA GLY A 118 9.89 -16.28 2.66
C GLY A 118 10.60 -16.54 1.32
N THR A 119 11.83 -16.06 1.12
CA THR A 119 12.63 -16.30 -0.10
C THR A 119 13.62 -17.46 0.00
N TYR A 120 13.68 -18.18 1.14
CA TYR A 120 14.63 -19.28 1.40
C TYR A 120 13.95 -20.65 1.61
N ASN A 121 12.87 -20.96 0.89
CA ASN A 121 12.21 -22.28 0.97
C ASN A 121 11.80 -22.81 -0.41
N GLU A 122 12.73 -22.80 -1.37
CA GLU A 122 12.60 -23.54 -2.63
C GLU A 122 13.98 -24.14 -2.99
N GLU A 123 14.49 -25.00 -2.10
CA GLU A 123 15.46 -26.02 -2.51
C GLU A 123 14.73 -27.37 -2.49
N ASP A 124 14.42 -27.84 -3.70
CA ASP A 124 13.96 -29.20 -3.97
C ASP A 124 14.86 -30.23 -3.25
N PRO A 125 14.30 -31.26 -2.60
CA PRO A 125 15.10 -32.34 -2.07
C PRO A 125 15.81 -33.05 -3.22
N ILE A 126 17.14 -32.95 -3.21
CA ILE A 126 18.06 -33.68 -4.09
C ILE A 126 17.69 -35.16 -4.04
N ALA A 127 17.30 -35.68 -5.20
CA ALA A 127 17.17 -37.10 -5.44
C ALA A 127 18.50 -37.78 -5.11
N HIS A 128 18.52 -38.56 -4.03
CA HIS A 128 19.53 -39.59 -3.85
C HIS A 128 19.02 -40.86 -4.54
N GLU A 129 19.41 -41.03 -5.79
CA GLU A 129 19.71 -42.36 -6.34
C GLU A 129 20.94 -42.96 -5.63
N GLU A 130 21.20 -44.24 -5.91
CA GLU A 130 22.22 -45.18 -5.39
C GLU A 130 21.63 -46.18 -4.37
N ASP A 131 21.64 -47.51 -4.55
CA ASP A 131 22.12 -48.43 -5.60
C ASP A 131 21.35 -49.76 -5.45
#